data_AF-A0A0J7KU00-F1
#
_entry.id   AF-A0A0J7KU00-F1
#
_cell.length_a   1.000
_cell.length_b   1.000
_cell.length_c   1.000
_cell.angle_alpha   90.00
_cell.angle_beta   90.00
_cell.angle_gamma   90.00
#
_symmetry.space_group_name_H-M   'P 1'
#
loop_
_entity.id
_entity.type
_entity.pdbx_description
1 polymer ?
#
loop_
_entity_poly.entity_id
_entity_poly.type
_entity_poly.pdbx_seq_one_letter_code
_entity_poly.pdbx_strand_id
1 'polypeptide(L)'
;MKSIQRIFKDIKLHRLFLDLSLLSAKISLAMIIATFRMIVPRSMKRLLGETVLTIEAFLPLMLQKGSGHIVAMSSMCGIYGVSQKVAYCSSKFAVRGLMEALHEEVRLDERKSNIHFTTIYPFYVDTGLAKDPKYR
;
A
#
# COMPACT_ATOMS: atom_id res chain seq x y z
N MET A 1 5.78 46.31 29.76
CA MET A 1 6.39 44.97 29.54
C MET A 1 6.09 43.92 30.62
N LYS A 2 5.94 44.26 31.91
CA LYS A 2 5.72 43.26 32.99
C LYS A 2 4.34 42.56 32.97
N SER A 3 3.29 43.17 32.41
CA SER A 3 1.93 42.56 32.35
C SER A 3 1.80 41.45 31.30
N ILE A 4 2.48 41.56 30.16
CA ILE A 4 2.42 40.55 29.09
C ILE A 4 3.05 39.23 29.55
N GLN A 5 4.20 39.29 30.23
CA GLN A 5 4.85 38.09 30.78
C GLN A 5 4.03 37.41 31.89
N ARG A 6 3.11 38.12 32.55
CA ARG A 6 2.25 37.57 33.61
C ARG A 6 1.09 36.77 33.03
N ILE A 7 0.54 37.21 31.90
CA ILE A 7 -0.50 36.52 31.13
C ILE A 7 0.01 35.15 30.62
N PHE A 8 1.25 35.09 30.13
CA PHE A 8 1.86 33.82 29.70
C PHE A 8 2.18 32.84 30.84
N LYS A 9 2.21 33.30 32.10
CA LYS A 9 2.45 32.44 33.28
C LYS A 9 1.19 31.80 33.85
N ASP A 10 0.00 32.18 33.37
CA ASP A 10 -1.24 31.53 33.79
C ASP A 10 -1.29 30.09 33.28
N ILE A 11 -1.28 29.13 34.21
CA ILE A 11 -1.36 27.68 33.96
C ILE A 11 -2.55 27.33 33.05
N LYS A 12 -3.66 28.07 33.17
CA LYS A 12 -4.83 27.91 32.29
C LYS A 12 -4.55 28.33 30.85
N LEU A 13 -3.80 29.42 30.63
CA LEU A 13 -3.45 29.88 29.29
C LEU A 13 -2.43 28.94 28.62
N HIS A 14 -1.44 28.45 29.38
CA HIS A 14 -0.49 27.47 28.88
C HIS A 14 -1.17 26.14 28.48
N ARG A 15 -2.14 25.67 29.27
CA ARG A 15 -2.97 24.51 28.88
C ARG A 15 -3.81 24.79 27.64
N LEU A 16 -4.41 25.98 27.53
CA LEU A 16 -5.19 26.38 26.36
C LEU A 16 -4.35 26.39 25.06
N PHE A 17 -3.11 26.86 25.13
CA PHE A 17 -2.16 26.81 24.01
C PHE A 17 -1.77 25.37 23.64
N LEU A 18 -1.53 24.50 24.63
CA LEU A 18 -1.26 23.08 24.40
C LEU A 18 -2.47 22.37 23.76
N ASP A 19 -3.68 22.62 24.25
CA ASP A 19 -4.90 22.02 23.71
C ASP A 19 -5.17 22.49 22.27
N LEU A 20 -4.94 23.77 21.97
CA LEU A 20 -5.11 24.32 20.62
C LEU A 20 -4.09 23.76 19.62
N SER A 21 -2.84 23.58 20.06
CA SER A 21 -1.80 22.95 19.24
C SER A 21 -2.02 21.45 19.04
N LEU A 22 -2.52 20.74 20.05
CA LEU A 22 -2.95 19.34 19.92
C LEU A 22 -4.16 19.21 18.97
N LEU A 23 -5.10 20.15 19.03
CA LEU A 23 -6.27 20.17 18.15
C LEU A 23 -5.86 20.41 16.69
N SER A 24 -4.98 21.38 16.43
CA SER A 24 -4.50 21.65 15.07
C SER A 24 -3.66 20.50 14.49
N ALA A 25 -2.88 19.81 15.32
CA ALA A 25 -2.16 18.60 14.94
C ALA A 25 -3.12 17.45 14.60
N LYS A 26 -4.17 17.25 15.41
CA LYS A 26 -5.20 16.22 15.16
C LYS A 26 -5.98 16.50 13.86
N ILE A 27 -6.34 17.75 13.59
CA ILE A 27 -7.03 18.15 12.36
C ILE A 27 -6.12 17.89 11.16
N SER A 28 -4.86 18.31 11.22
CA SER A 28 -3.88 18.07 10.15
C SER A 28 -3.71 16.57 9.88
N LEU A 29 -3.55 15.76 10.92
CA LEU A 29 -3.45 14.30 10.80
C LEU A 29 -4.73 13.69 10.21
N ALA A 30 -5.91 14.11 10.67
CA ALA A 30 -7.19 13.65 10.14
C ALA A 30 -7.37 14.01 8.66
N MET A 31 -6.93 15.20 8.24
CA MET A 31 -6.95 15.64 6.85
C MET A 31 -6.01 14.80 5.98
N ILE A 32 -4.80 14.49 6.46
CA ILE A 32 -3.86 13.61 5.77
C ILE A 32 -4.48 12.22 5.60
N ILE A 33 -5.05 11.66 6.66
CA ILE A 33 -5.71 10.34 6.63
C ILE A 33 -6.91 10.36 5.68
N ALA A 34 -7.76 11.40 5.72
CA ALA A 34 -8.92 11.54 4.84
C ALA A 34 -8.50 11.64 3.37
N THR A 35 -7.49 12.47 3.08
CA THR A 35 -6.92 12.63 1.73
C THR A 35 -6.36 11.30 1.22
N PHE A 36 -5.63 10.56 2.07
CA PHE A 36 -5.11 9.24 1.71
C PHE A 36 -6.23 8.22 1.43
N ARG A 37 -7.30 8.24 2.23
CA ARG A 37 -8.49 7.38 2.02
C ARG A 37 -9.28 7.76 0.76
N MET A 38 -9.24 9.03 0.34
CA MET A 38 -9.83 9.47 -0.93
C MET A 38 -8.99 9.05 -2.14
N ILE A 39 -7.65 9.11 -2.02
CA ILE A 39 -6.71 8.73 -3.08
C ILE A 39 -6.68 7.21 -3.29
N VAL A 40 -6.79 6.44 -2.21
CA VAL A 40 -6.79 4.96 -2.26
C VAL A 40 -8.23 4.46 -2.33
N PRO A 41 -8.80 4.21 -3.52
CA PRO A 41 -10.15 3.71 -3.61
C PRO A 41 -10.23 2.30 -3.02
N ARG A 42 -11.43 1.96 -2.56
CA ARG A 42 -11.73 0.65 -1.95
C ARG A 42 -11.37 -0.53 -2.85
N SER A 43 -11.43 -0.35 -4.17
CA SER A 43 -11.03 -1.35 -5.16
C SER A 43 -9.55 -1.73 -5.08
N MET A 44 -8.65 -0.77 -4.82
CA MET A 44 -7.22 -1.03 -4.63
C MET A 44 -6.98 -1.93 -3.42
N LYS A 45 -7.69 -1.67 -2.31
CA LYS A 45 -7.57 -2.47 -1.08
C LYS A 45 -8.02 -3.91 -1.29
N ARG A 46 -9.07 -4.14 -2.09
CA ARG A 46 -9.56 -5.49 -2.38
C ARG A 46 -8.54 -6.29 -3.20
N LEU A 47 -8.03 -5.70 -4.28
CA LEU A 47 -7.09 -6.37 -5.19
C LEU A 47 -5.73 -6.69 -4.52
N LEU A 48 -5.17 -5.74 -3.79
CA LEU A 48 -3.90 -5.95 -3.09
C LEU A 48 -4.08 -6.83 -1.86
N GLY A 49 -5.16 -6.61 -1.09
CA GLY A 49 -5.45 -7.34 0.14
C GLY A 49 -5.61 -8.84 -0.09
N GLU A 50 -6.29 -9.27 -1.14
CA GLU A 50 -6.44 -10.69 -1.47
C GLU A 50 -5.08 -11.36 -1.75
N THR A 51 -4.17 -10.67 -2.43
CA THR A 51 -2.82 -11.18 -2.72
C THR A 51 -2.00 -11.32 -1.44
N VAL A 52 -2.03 -10.29 -0.58
CA VAL A 52 -1.31 -10.30 0.72
C VAL A 52 -1.82 -11.42 1.62
N LEU A 53 -3.14 -11.53 1.80
CA LEU A 53 -3.74 -12.56 2.65
C LEU A 53 -3.40 -13.98 2.18
N THR A 54 -3.35 -14.20 0.86
CA THR A 54 -2.96 -15.49 0.29
C THR A 54 -1.50 -15.80 0.61
N ILE A 55 -0.60 -14.83 0.45
CA ILE A 55 0.82 -15.01 0.77
C ILE A 55 1.00 -15.27 2.27
N GLU A 56 0.37 -14.49 3.15
CA GLU A 56 0.43 -14.68 4.60
C GLU A 56 -0.04 -16.07 5.02
N ALA A 57 -1.09 -16.61 4.37
CA ALA A 57 -1.61 -17.94 4.67
C ALA A 57 -0.69 -19.08 4.22
N PHE A 58 -0.05 -18.97 3.04
CA PHE A 58 0.66 -20.09 2.42
C PHE A 58 2.20 -20.02 2.55
N LEU A 59 2.79 -18.83 2.63
CA LEU A 59 4.24 -18.66 2.69
C LEU A 59 4.88 -19.37 3.91
N PRO A 60 4.31 -19.32 5.14
CA PRO A 60 4.88 -20.05 6.28
C PRO A 60 4.92 -21.57 6.05
N LEU A 61 3.88 -22.12 5.42
CA LEU A 61 3.80 -23.54 5.09
C LEU A 61 4.82 -23.94 4.02
N MET A 62 5.03 -23.09 3.01
CA MET A 62 6.06 -23.31 1.98
C MET A 62 7.47 -23.25 2.57
N LEU A 63 7.73 -22.31 3.49
CA LEU A 63 8.99 -22.19 4.21
C LEU A 63 9.26 -23.43 5.08
N GLN A 64 8.24 -23.93 5.79
CA GLN A 64 8.35 -25.16 6.58
C GLN A 64 8.64 -26.39 5.69
N LYS A 65 8.01 -26.47 4.52
CA LYS A 65 8.26 -27.52 3.52
C LYS A 65 9.58 -27.35 2.76
N GLY A 66 10.22 -26.18 2.86
CA GLY A 66 11.42 -25.83 2.10
C GLY A 66 11.21 -25.74 0.57
N SER A 67 9.96 -25.71 0.09
CA SER A 67 9.64 -25.65 -1.34
C SER A 67 8.27 -25.05 -1.61
N GLY A 68 8.14 -24.37 -2.75
CA GLY A 68 6.86 -23.80 -3.17
C GLY A 68 6.98 -22.91 -4.41
N HIS A 69 5.84 -22.43 -4.89
CA HIS A 69 5.80 -21.44 -5.98
C HIS A 69 4.63 -20.49 -5.74
N ILE A 70 4.93 -19.20 -5.60
CA ILE A 70 3.94 -18.14 -5.51
C ILE A 70 3.81 -17.48 -6.87
N VAL A 71 2.60 -17.52 -7.44
CA VAL A 71 2.28 -16.87 -8.72
C VAL A 71 1.28 -15.75 -8.47
N ALA A 72 1.62 -14.54 -8.89
CA ALA A 72 0.77 -13.37 -8.75
C ALA A 72 0.35 -12.81 -10.12
N MET A 73 -0.93 -12.39 -10.20
CA MET A 73 -1.49 -11.75 -11.39
C MET A 73 -1.41 -10.22 -11.28
N SER A 74 -0.46 -9.63 -11.99
CA SER A 74 -0.36 -8.18 -12.14
C SER A 74 -1.09 -7.71 -13.41
N SER A 75 -0.51 -6.77 -14.15
CA SER A 75 -0.98 -6.17 -15.41
C SER A 75 0.15 -5.32 -15.97
N MET A 76 0.17 -5.03 -17.27
CA MET A 76 1.07 -4.01 -17.83
C MET A 76 0.96 -2.66 -17.11
N CYS A 77 -0.20 -2.35 -16.52
CA CYS A 77 -0.40 -1.21 -15.62
C CYS A 77 0.41 -1.25 -14.30
N GLY A 78 1.08 -2.36 -13.99
CA GLY A 78 2.04 -2.52 -12.90
C GLY A 78 3.50 -2.25 -13.32
N ILE A 79 3.74 -1.95 -14.60
CA ILE A 79 5.03 -1.56 -15.15
C ILE A 79 5.04 -0.07 -15.50
N TYR A 80 3.93 0.45 -16.05
CA TYR A 80 3.76 1.88 -16.36
C TYR A 80 2.34 2.36 -16.09
N GLY A 81 2.19 3.67 -15.90
CA GLY A 81 0.90 4.31 -15.63
C GLY A 81 0.08 4.52 -16.90
N VAL A 82 -1.25 4.42 -16.77
CA VAL A 82 -2.20 4.71 -17.84
C VAL A 82 -3.20 5.76 -17.35
N SER A 83 -3.53 6.72 -18.22
CA SER A 83 -4.48 7.78 -17.91
C SER A 83 -5.84 7.22 -17.46
N GLN A 84 -6.50 7.91 -16.51
CA GLN A 84 -7.80 7.53 -15.94
C GLN A 84 -7.83 6.17 -15.21
N LYS A 85 -6.68 5.56 -14.96
CA LYS A 85 -6.56 4.26 -14.26
C LYS A 85 -5.64 4.32 -13.04
N VAL A 86 -5.45 5.50 -12.45
CA VAL A 86 -4.51 5.75 -11.35
C VAL A 86 -4.56 4.66 -10.29
N ALA A 87 -5.73 4.40 -9.72
CA ALA A 87 -5.86 3.40 -8.66
C ALA A 87 -5.61 1.95 -9.12
N TYR A 88 -5.98 1.62 -10.34
CA TYR A 88 -5.71 0.31 -10.90
C TYR A 88 -4.21 0.12 -11.12
N CYS A 89 -3.55 1.10 -11.77
CA CYS A 89 -2.11 1.12 -11.93
C CYS A 89 -1.40 1.01 -10.59
N SER A 90 -1.69 1.89 -9.64
CA SER A 90 -1.09 1.85 -8.29
C SER A 90 -1.27 0.49 -7.61
N SER A 91 -2.44 -0.16 -7.72
CA SER A 91 -2.65 -1.51 -7.17
C SER A 91 -1.75 -2.57 -7.81
N LYS A 92 -1.51 -2.49 -9.13
CA LYS A 92 -0.71 -3.45 -9.89
C LYS A 92 0.79 -3.21 -9.71
N PHE A 93 1.20 -1.97 -9.50
CA PHE A 93 2.54 -1.62 -9.02
C PHE A 93 2.79 -2.17 -7.61
N ALA A 94 1.81 -2.06 -6.71
CA ALA A 94 1.93 -2.61 -5.36
C ALA A 94 2.09 -4.14 -5.36
N VAL A 95 1.33 -4.87 -6.20
CA VAL A 95 1.51 -6.32 -6.37
C VAL A 95 2.92 -6.66 -6.89
N ARG A 96 3.43 -5.91 -7.87
CA ARG A 96 4.79 -6.07 -8.37
C ARG A 96 5.83 -5.86 -7.26
N GLY A 97 5.76 -4.74 -6.56
CA GLY A 97 6.70 -4.41 -5.49
C GLY A 97 6.66 -5.43 -4.35
N LEU A 98 5.46 -5.92 -3.99
CA LEU A 98 5.29 -6.98 -3.00
C LEU A 98 6.02 -8.26 -3.42
N MET A 99 5.81 -8.72 -4.66
CA MET A 99 6.43 -9.95 -5.16
C MET A 99 7.95 -9.83 -5.31
N GLU A 100 8.45 -8.68 -5.78
CA GLU A 100 9.89 -8.41 -5.88
C GLU A 100 10.54 -8.37 -4.49
N ALA A 101 9.94 -7.67 -3.53
CA ALA A 101 10.46 -7.59 -2.16
C ALA A 101 10.47 -8.96 -1.47
N LEU A 102 9.39 -9.73 -1.56
CA LEU A 102 9.31 -11.07 -0.96
C LEU A 102 10.29 -12.04 -1.59
N HIS A 103 10.50 -11.96 -2.90
CA HIS A 103 11.51 -12.78 -3.57
C HIS A 103 12.90 -12.51 -2.98
N GLU A 104 13.25 -11.24 -2.80
CA GLU A 104 14.53 -10.85 -2.21
C GLU A 104 14.68 -11.30 -0.75
N GLU A 105 13.62 -11.15 0.07
CA GLU A 105 13.62 -11.63 1.46
C GLU A 105 13.88 -13.15 1.52
N VAL A 106 13.19 -13.94 0.69
CA VAL A 106 13.37 -15.40 0.67
C VAL A 106 14.72 -15.80 0.06
N ARG A 107 15.23 -15.04 -0.92
CA ARG A 107 16.54 -15.28 -1.52
C ARG A 107 17.69 -15.07 -0.54
N LEU A 108 17.54 -14.11 0.39
CA LEU A 108 18.53 -13.79 1.42
C LEU A 108 18.41 -14.66 2.67
N ASP A 109 17.34 -15.43 2.81
CA ASP A 109 17.13 -16.35 3.94
C ASP A 109 18.16 -17.48 3.95
N GLU A 110 18.81 -17.69 5.11
CA GLU A 110 19.85 -18.71 5.30
C GLU A 110 19.34 -20.15 5.11
N ARG A 111 18.03 -20.37 5.27
CA ARG A 111 17.39 -21.69 5.08
C ARG A 111 17.47 -22.18 3.63
N LYS A 112 17.79 -21.29 2.68
CA LYS A 112 17.90 -21.59 1.23
C LYS A 112 16.72 -22.40 0.71
N SER A 113 15.50 -22.00 1.06
CA SER A 113 14.28 -22.69 0.63
C SER A 113 14.10 -22.60 -0.89
N ASN A 114 13.67 -23.70 -1.52
CA ASN A 114 13.39 -23.76 -2.96
C ASN A 114 11.99 -23.19 -3.29
N ILE A 115 11.80 -21.91 -2.98
CA ILE A 115 10.53 -21.21 -3.22
C ILE A 115 10.71 -20.27 -4.42
N HIS A 116 9.89 -20.48 -5.43
CA HIS A 116 9.90 -19.66 -6.64
C HIS A 116 8.80 -18.60 -6.60
N PHE A 117 9.03 -17.51 -7.33
CA PHE A 117 8.09 -16.40 -7.45
C PHE A 117 7.90 -16.08 -8.92
N THR A 118 6.66 -15.87 -9.35
CA THR A 118 6.36 -15.44 -10.72
C THR A 118 5.26 -14.40 -10.71
N THR A 119 5.48 -13.30 -11.42
CA THR A 119 4.46 -12.27 -11.62
C THR A 119 4.11 -12.19 -13.08
N ILE A 120 2.82 -12.35 -13.40
CA ILE A 120 2.31 -12.33 -14.76
C ILE A 120 1.77 -10.94 -15.08
N TYR A 121 2.18 -10.37 -16.22
CA TYR A 121 1.83 -9.02 -16.67
C TYR A 121 1.02 -9.05 -17.97
N PRO A 122 -0.28 -9.40 -17.90
CA PRO A 122 -1.11 -9.38 -19.10
C PRO A 122 -1.30 -7.96 -19.63
N PHE A 123 -1.36 -7.85 -20.96
CA PHE A 123 -1.82 -6.66 -21.66
C PHE A 123 -3.34 -6.75 -21.86
N TYR A 124 -3.88 -6.34 -23.01
CA TYR A 124 -5.28 -6.57 -23.31
C TYR A 124 -5.56 -8.06 -23.52
N VAL A 125 -6.41 -8.62 -22.67
CA VAL A 125 -6.90 -9.99 -22.80
C VAL A 125 -8.42 -9.90 -22.82
N ASP A 126 -9.05 -10.56 -23.79
CA ASP A 126 -10.49 -10.60 -23.89
C ASP A 126 -11.07 -11.46 -22.76
N THR A 127 -11.44 -10.77 -21.68
CA THR A 127 -11.96 -11.34 -20.43
C THR A 127 -13.26 -10.65 -20.02
N GLY A 128 -13.84 -9.81 -20.89
CA GLY A 128 -14.96 -8.93 -20.57
C GLY A 128 -14.62 -7.71 -19.70
N LEU A 129 -13.37 -7.56 -19.23
CA LEU A 129 -12.90 -6.41 -18.44
C LEU A 129 -12.78 -5.12 -19.25
N ALA A 130 -12.49 -5.23 -20.55
CA ALA A 130 -12.42 -4.11 -21.49
C ALA A 130 -13.47 -4.29 -22.58
N LYS A 131 -14.28 -3.25 -22.83
CA LYS A 131 -15.15 -3.22 -24.02
C LYS A 131 -14.30 -2.91 -25.25
N ASP A 132 -14.30 -3.82 -26.22
CA ASP A 132 -13.56 -3.72 -27.50
C ASP A 132 -12.04 -3.53 -27.33
N PRO A 133 -11.30 -4.58 -26.87
CA PRO A 133 -9.85 -4.51 -26.77
C PRO A 133 -9.22 -4.41 -28.16
N LYS A 134 -8.83 -3.20 -28.57
CA LYS A 134 -8.06 -3.01 -29.80
C LYS A 134 -6.60 -3.41 -29.57
N TYR A 135 -6.18 -4.47 -30.24
CA TYR A 135 -4.78 -4.85 -30.36
C TYR A 135 -4.13 -3.87 -31.35
N ARG A 136 -3.14 -3.10 -30.88
CA ARG A 136 -2.34 -2.23 -31.75
C ARG A 136 -1.18 -3.02 -32.35
#